data_AF-A0A1H8QE32-F1
#
_entry.id   AF-A0A1H8QE32-F1
#
_cell.length_a   1.000
_cell.length_b   1.000
_cell.length_c   1.000
_cell.angle_alpha   90.00
_cell.angle_beta   90.00
_cell.angle_gamma   90.00
#
_symmetry.space_group_name_H-M   'P 1'
#
loop_
_entity.id
_entity.type
_entity.pdbx_description
1 polymer ?
#
loop_
_entity_poly.entity_id
_entity_poly.type
_entity_poly.pdbx_seq_one_letter_code
_entity_poly.pdbx_strand_id
1 'polypeptide(L)'
;MKTSVIELVSQAHIYTDVLKKSTDPKLDMSGLYKGEVSIVDDVVRVGLNEYMGKGYNDPYGHKEKPKYSTTYVKGKIRVTVESGYNQHDLYTVESIQNYLGVHEYYGHGIMNWSKTSTHWKCYNAQLNHPTFKKLPKYQQDEIKERYNLYYSKRGK
;
A
#
# COMPACT_ATOMS: atom_id res chain seq x y z
N MET A 1 -18.09 -14.37 -2.79
CA MET A 1 -18.26 -14.12 -4.23
C MET A 1 -16.92 -13.66 -4.77
N LYS A 2 -16.48 -14.13 -5.94
CA LYS A 2 -15.26 -13.59 -6.57
C LYS A 2 -15.54 -12.16 -7.04
N THR A 3 -14.67 -11.22 -6.74
CA THR A 3 -14.80 -9.84 -7.20
C THR A 3 -14.71 -9.83 -8.72
N SER A 4 -15.62 -9.12 -9.38
CA SER A 4 -15.64 -9.03 -10.84
C SER A 4 -14.41 -8.26 -11.34
N VAL A 5 -13.98 -8.53 -12.57
CA VAL A 5 -12.86 -7.79 -13.20
C VAL A 5 -13.13 -6.29 -13.22
N ILE A 6 -14.38 -5.88 -13.48
CA ILE A 6 -14.80 -4.48 -13.50
C ILE A 6 -14.61 -3.82 -12.12
N GLU A 7 -14.96 -4.51 -11.04
CA GLU A 7 -14.76 -4.00 -9.68
C GLU A 7 -13.26 -3.85 -9.34
N LEU A 8 -12.41 -4.79 -9.77
CA LEU A 8 -10.95 -4.70 -9.55
C LEU A 8 -10.34 -3.50 -10.29
N VAL A 9 -10.72 -3.32 -11.56
CA VAL A 9 -10.28 -2.17 -12.39
C VAL A 9 -10.73 -0.86 -11.74
N SER A 10 -11.99 -0.80 -11.30
CA SER A 10 -12.56 0.40 -10.70
C SER A 10 -11.84 0.78 -9.40
N GLN A 11 -11.52 -0.20 -8.53
CA GLN A 11 -10.73 0.03 -7.32
C GLN A 11 -9.35 0.60 -7.67
N ALA A 12 -8.64 -0.01 -8.62
CA ALA A 12 -7.33 0.47 -9.07
C ALA A 12 -7.37 1.92 -9.57
N HIS A 13 -8.37 2.26 -10.38
CA HIS A 13 -8.54 3.60 -10.94
C HIS A 13 -8.84 4.64 -9.88
N ILE A 14 -9.75 4.34 -8.94
CA ILE A 14 -10.08 5.24 -7.83
C ILE A 14 -8.84 5.51 -6.98
N TYR A 15 -8.12 4.46 -6.56
CA TYR A 15 -6.90 4.63 -5.75
C TYR A 15 -5.84 5.43 -6.49
N THR A 16 -5.62 5.12 -7.77
CA THR A 16 -4.62 5.81 -8.59
C THR A 16 -4.97 7.28 -8.79
N ASP A 17 -6.23 7.59 -9.07
CA ASP A 17 -6.70 8.97 -9.25
C ASP A 17 -6.52 9.80 -7.96
N VAL A 18 -6.91 9.25 -6.81
CA VAL A 18 -6.73 9.89 -5.50
C VAL A 18 -5.25 10.17 -5.20
N LEU A 19 -4.37 9.23 -5.53
CA LEU A 19 -2.92 9.38 -5.35
C LEU A 19 -2.33 10.44 -6.28
N LYS A 20 -2.68 10.42 -7.57
CA LYS A 20 -2.19 11.39 -8.57
C LYS A 20 -2.69 12.81 -8.32
N LYS A 21 -3.82 12.98 -7.63
CA LYS A 21 -4.36 14.28 -7.22
C LYS A 21 -3.73 14.83 -5.94
N SER A 22 -2.84 14.09 -5.27
CA SER A 22 -2.09 14.61 -4.14
C SER A 22 -1.21 15.78 -4.57
N THR A 23 -1.18 16.84 -3.75
CA THR A 23 -0.28 17.97 -3.94
C THR A 23 1.03 17.82 -3.15
N ASP A 24 1.18 16.75 -2.36
CA ASP A 24 2.44 16.48 -1.65
C ASP A 24 3.51 16.03 -2.67
N PRO A 25 4.65 16.75 -2.79
CA PRO A 25 5.73 16.39 -3.72
C PRO A 25 6.36 15.02 -3.44
N LYS A 26 6.22 14.47 -2.22
CA LYS A 26 6.66 13.10 -1.90
C LYS A 26 5.80 12.03 -2.58
N LEU A 27 4.63 12.40 -3.07
CA LEU A 27 3.67 11.53 -3.73
C LEU A 27 3.64 11.76 -5.25
N ASP A 28 4.81 12.04 -5.85
CA ASP A 28 4.95 11.97 -7.32
C ASP A 28 4.84 10.52 -7.81
N MET A 29 3.69 10.21 -8.41
CA MET A 29 3.33 8.87 -8.90
C MET A 29 3.99 8.49 -10.24
N SER A 30 4.93 9.28 -10.76
CA SER A 30 5.63 9.00 -12.04
C SER A 30 6.41 7.68 -12.06
N GLY A 31 6.78 7.18 -10.88
CA GLY A 31 7.46 5.90 -10.66
C GLY A 31 6.55 4.68 -10.54
N LEU A 32 5.23 4.87 -10.52
CA LEU A 32 4.25 3.79 -10.32
C LEU A 32 4.23 2.81 -11.51
N TYR A 33 4.24 1.51 -11.23
CA TYR A 33 4.25 0.45 -12.22
C TYR A 33 3.01 0.53 -13.11
N LYS A 34 3.22 0.62 -14.43
CA LYS A 34 2.17 0.85 -15.43
C LYS A 34 1.29 2.09 -15.14
N GLY A 35 1.76 2.99 -14.27
CA GLY A 35 1.06 4.21 -13.89
C GLY A 35 -0.16 4.00 -12.99
N GLU A 36 -0.38 2.80 -12.43
CA GLU A 36 -1.58 2.47 -11.65
C GLU A 36 -1.29 1.52 -10.47
N VAL A 37 -2.15 1.55 -9.45
CA VAL A 37 -2.15 0.59 -8.34
C VAL A 37 -2.59 -0.79 -8.84
N SER A 38 -1.95 -1.85 -8.37
CA SER A 38 -2.35 -3.23 -8.66
C SER A 38 -3.34 -3.75 -7.62
N ILE A 39 -4.31 -4.58 -8.04
CA ILE A 39 -5.27 -5.20 -7.11
C ILE A 39 -5.12 -6.72 -7.19
N VAL A 40 -4.85 -7.37 -6.05
CA VAL A 40 -4.81 -8.83 -5.94
C VAL A 40 -6.15 -9.34 -5.42
N ASP A 41 -6.79 -10.22 -6.18
CA ASP A 41 -8.05 -10.89 -5.80
C ASP A 41 -7.80 -12.29 -5.25
N ASP A 42 -6.78 -12.97 -5.77
CA ASP A 42 -6.40 -14.30 -5.31
C ASP A 42 -4.89 -14.52 -5.44
N VAL A 43 -4.36 -15.49 -4.70
CA VAL A 43 -2.94 -15.87 -4.74
C VAL A 43 -2.84 -17.36 -4.96
N VAL A 44 -2.17 -17.76 -6.03
CA VAL A 44 -1.96 -19.16 -6.39
C VAL A 44 -0.51 -19.54 -6.20
N ARG A 45 -0.26 -20.69 -5.56
CA ARG A 45 1.07 -21.29 -5.47
C ARG A 45 1.44 -21.89 -6.82
N VAL A 46 2.54 -21.43 -7.41
CA VAL A 46 3.03 -21.87 -8.73
C VAL A 46 4.32 -22.69 -8.65
N GLY A 47 4.93 -22.78 -7.46
CA GLY A 47 6.14 -23.54 -7.24
C GLY A 47 6.45 -23.76 -5.76
N LEU A 48 7.67 -24.23 -5.47
CA LEU A 48 8.16 -24.35 -4.10
C LEU A 48 8.47 -22.94 -3.57
N ASN A 49 7.60 -22.41 -2.71
CA ASN A 49 7.64 -21.05 -2.17
C ASN A 49 7.41 -19.93 -3.19
N GLU A 50 6.90 -20.25 -4.37
CA GLU A 50 6.54 -19.27 -5.40
C GLU A 50 5.02 -19.06 -5.45
N TYR A 51 4.62 -17.80 -5.43
CA TYR A 51 3.22 -17.38 -5.38
C TYR A 51 2.96 -16.34 -6.47
N MET A 52 1.89 -16.53 -7.23
CA MET A 52 1.44 -15.63 -8.28
C MET A 52 0.15 -14.94 -7.84
N GLY A 53 0.13 -13.62 -7.91
CA GLY A 53 -1.07 -12.81 -7.68
C GLY A 53 -1.97 -12.85 -8.91
N LYS A 54 -3.25 -13.18 -8.72
CA LYS A 54 -4.30 -13.05 -9.72
C LYS A 54 -5.11 -11.80 -9.41
N GLY A 55 -5.37 -10.99 -10.42
CA GLY A 55 -6.15 -9.77 -10.28
C GLY A 55 -5.82 -8.78 -11.38
N TYR A 56 -5.86 -7.48 -11.04
CA TYR A 56 -5.67 -6.40 -12.00
C TYR A 56 -4.27 -5.78 -11.90
N ASN A 57 -3.71 -5.45 -13.07
CA ASN A 57 -2.42 -4.78 -13.24
C ASN A 57 -1.20 -5.55 -12.65
N ASP A 58 -1.08 -6.84 -13.01
CA ASP A 58 -0.02 -7.78 -12.58
C ASP A 58 0.31 -7.70 -11.07
N PRO A 59 -0.64 -7.99 -10.17
CA PRO A 59 -0.42 -7.81 -8.75
C PRO A 59 0.65 -8.77 -8.19
N TYR A 60 1.32 -8.35 -7.13
CA TYR A 60 2.24 -9.24 -6.42
C TYR A 60 1.48 -10.34 -5.65
N GLY A 61 1.93 -11.59 -5.77
CA GLY A 61 1.42 -12.71 -5.00
C GLY A 61 2.29 -12.98 -3.77
N HIS A 62 1.68 -13.00 -2.59
CA HIS A 62 2.40 -13.27 -1.35
C HIS A 62 1.67 -14.32 -0.49
N LYS A 63 2.43 -15.24 0.11
CA LYS A 63 1.88 -16.30 0.97
C LYS A 63 1.04 -15.76 2.13
N GLU A 64 1.53 -14.70 2.76
CA GLU A 64 0.90 -14.10 3.96
C GLU A 64 -0.29 -13.20 3.63
N LYS A 65 -0.58 -12.96 2.34
CA LYS A 65 -1.67 -12.08 1.89
C LYS A 65 -1.76 -10.76 2.67
N PRO A 66 -0.71 -9.92 2.64
CA PRO A 66 -0.75 -8.64 3.34
C PRO A 66 -1.80 -7.72 2.70
N LYS A 67 -2.45 -6.88 3.52
CA LYS A 67 -3.43 -5.87 3.08
C LYS A 67 -2.91 -5.07 1.88
N TYR A 68 -1.68 -4.59 2.02
CA TYR A 68 -0.95 -3.79 1.03
C TYR A 68 0.48 -4.31 0.93
N SER A 69 1.08 -4.15 -0.25
CA SER A 69 2.49 -4.46 -0.42
C SER A 69 3.14 -3.63 -1.51
N THR A 70 4.42 -3.36 -1.30
CA THR A 70 5.29 -2.72 -2.28
C THR A 70 6.33 -3.70 -2.79
N THR A 71 6.48 -3.77 -4.11
CA THR A 71 7.53 -4.52 -4.82
C THR A 71 8.05 -3.68 -5.99
N TYR A 72 9.06 -4.18 -6.71
CA TYR A 72 9.61 -3.50 -7.88
C TYR A 72 9.52 -4.39 -9.11
N VAL A 73 9.13 -3.82 -10.24
CA VAL A 73 9.11 -4.49 -11.54
C VAL A 73 9.86 -3.61 -12.54
N LYS A 74 11.01 -4.08 -13.03
CA LYS A 74 11.88 -3.33 -13.96
C LYS A 74 12.19 -1.89 -13.46
N GLY A 75 12.48 -1.76 -12.18
CA GLY A 75 12.78 -0.47 -11.54
C GLY A 75 11.57 0.44 -11.26
N LYS A 76 10.35 0.02 -11.62
CA LYS A 76 9.11 0.73 -11.27
C LYS A 76 8.51 0.20 -9.98
N ILE A 77 7.93 1.09 -9.18
CA ILE A 77 7.32 0.77 -7.89
C ILE A 77 5.94 0.17 -8.13
N ARG A 78 5.72 -1.08 -7.74
CA ARG A 78 4.41 -1.73 -7.78
C ARG A 78 3.81 -1.76 -6.38
N VAL A 79 2.77 -0.97 -6.17
CA VAL A 79 1.91 -1.04 -4.98
C VAL A 79 0.75 -1.97 -5.29
N THR A 80 0.59 -3.04 -4.51
CA THR A 80 -0.48 -4.02 -4.64
C THR A 80 -1.39 -3.96 -3.41
N VAL A 81 -2.70 -3.97 -3.64
CA VAL A 81 -3.75 -3.94 -2.62
C VAL A 81 -4.60 -5.20 -2.73
N GLU A 82 -4.92 -5.83 -1.61
CA GLU A 82 -5.88 -6.94 -1.59
C GLU A 82 -7.29 -6.44 -1.93
N SER A 83 -8.04 -7.19 -2.74
CA SER A 83 -9.38 -6.78 -3.20
C SER A 83 -10.34 -6.60 -2.01
N GLY A 84 -11.22 -5.60 -2.10
CA GLY A 84 -12.24 -5.36 -1.07
C GLY A 84 -11.82 -4.47 0.10
N TYR A 85 -10.55 -4.04 0.18
CA TYR A 85 -10.11 -3.10 1.24
C TYR A 85 -10.71 -1.69 1.11
N ASN A 86 -11.33 -1.35 -0.02
CA ASN A 86 -12.19 -0.17 -0.15
C ASN A 86 -13.39 -0.20 0.80
N GLN A 87 -13.76 -1.35 1.39
CA GLN A 87 -14.86 -1.46 2.34
C GLN A 87 -14.42 -1.34 3.80
N HIS A 88 -13.11 -1.38 4.07
CA HIS A 88 -12.58 -1.52 5.42
C HIS A 88 -11.58 -0.42 5.79
N ASP A 89 -10.60 -0.16 4.93
CA ASP A 89 -9.49 0.74 5.27
C ASP A 89 -9.31 1.87 4.24
N LEU A 90 -9.63 1.63 2.97
CA LEU A 90 -9.32 2.55 1.87
C LEU A 90 -10.58 3.21 1.30
N TYR A 91 -11.46 3.70 2.18
CA TYR A 91 -12.73 4.34 1.80
C TYR A 91 -12.73 5.86 1.90
N THR A 92 -11.62 6.48 2.34
CA THR A 92 -11.44 7.94 2.34
C THR A 92 -10.22 8.33 1.52
N VAL A 93 -10.22 9.56 1.00
CA VAL A 93 -9.06 10.14 0.29
C VAL A 93 -7.83 10.10 1.18
N GLU A 94 -7.99 10.45 2.45
CA GLU A 94 -6.91 10.49 3.42
C GLU A 94 -6.35 9.11 3.72
N SER A 95 -7.18 8.08 3.84
CA SER A 95 -6.72 6.71 4.04
C SER A 95 -5.94 6.20 2.83
N ILE A 96 -6.43 6.45 1.61
CA ILE A 96 -5.73 6.06 0.38
C ILE A 96 -4.36 6.76 0.30
N GLN A 97 -4.31 8.07 0.50
CA GLN A 97 -3.06 8.81 0.46
C GLN A 97 -2.10 8.41 1.59
N ASN A 98 -2.60 8.15 2.80
CA ASN A 98 -1.75 7.82 3.94
C ASN A 98 -1.19 6.39 3.87
N TYR A 99 -2.02 5.39 3.57
CA TYR A 99 -1.57 4.01 3.49
C TYR A 99 -0.88 3.70 2.16
N LEU A 100 -1.52 3.98 1.01
CA LEU A 100 -0.91 3.61 -0.28
C LEU A 100 0.15 4.61 -0.72
N GLY A 101 -0.08 5.90 -0.49
CA GLY A 101 0.87 6.95 -0.87
C GLY A 101 2.05 7.02 0.09
N VAL A 102 1.81 7.37 1.35
CA VAL A 102 2.90 7.67 2.30
C VAL A 102 3.60 6.40 2.78
N HIS A 103 2.86 5.36 3.15
CA HIS A 103 3.46 4.14 3.70
C HIS A 103 4.06 3.25 2.61
N GLU A 104 3.26 2.83 1.64
CA GLU A 104 3.68 1.91 0.59
C GLU A 104 4.57 2.60 -0.46
N TYR A 105 4.02 3.55 -1.21
CA TYR A 105 4.73 4.14 -2.35
C TYR A 105 5.95 4.96 -1.92
N TYR A 106 5.79 5.95 -1.03
CA TYR A 106 6.89 6.78 -0.57
C TYR A 106 7.82 6.02 0.41
N GLY A 107 7.27 5.40 1.46
CA GLY A 107 8.06 4.75 2.50
C GLY A 107 8.81 3.50 2.00
N HIS A 108 8.09 2.53 1.47
CA HIS A 108 8.70 1.29 0.96
C HIS A 108 9.24 1.44 -0.46
N GLY A 109 8.60 2.23 -1.33
CA GLY A 109 8.95 2.34 -2.75
C GLY A 109 10.03 3.38 -3.08
N ILE A 110 9.94 4.60 -2.55
CA ILE A 110 10.92 5.66 -2.83
C ILE A 110 12.08 5.60 -1.84
N MET A 111 11.76 5.57 -0.54
CA MET A 111 12.76 5.63 0.52
C MET A 111 13.41 4.27 0.83
N ASN A 112 12.88 3.19 0.25
CA ASN A 112 13.33 1.81 0.44
C ASN A 112 13.47 1.42 1.93
N TRP A 113 12.57 1.91 2.78
CA TRP A 113 12.56 1.50 4.19
C TRP A 113 12.08 0.06 4.28
N SER A 114 12.83 -0.79 4.97
CA SER A 114 12.49 -2.19 5.17
C SER A 114 11.21 -2.36 6.01
N LYS A 115 10.54 -3.50 5.85
CA LYS A 115 9.40 -3.94 6.67
C LYS A 115 9.79 -4.40 8.08
N THR A 116 11.07 -4.35 8.43
CA THR A 116 11.59 -4.84 9.70
C THR A 116 12.40 -3.76 10.43
N SER A 117 13.66 -3.56 10.03
CA SER A 117 14.62 -2.69 10.71
C SER A 117 14.27 -1.20 10.67
N THR A 118 13.62 -0.74 9.60
CA THR A 118 13.28 0.69 9.42
C THR A 118 11.79 0.94 9.24
N HIS A 119 10.93 -0.03 9.55
CA HIS A 119 9.49 0.08 9.28
C HIS A 119 8.83 1.22 10.07
N TRP A 120 9.36 1.50 11.27
CA TRP A 120 8.95 2.66 12.06
C TRP A 120 9.07 3.99 11.31
N LYS A 121 9.98 4.10 10.32
CA LYS A 121 10.11 5.31 9.49
C LYS A 121 8.90 5.51 8.59
N CYS A 122 8.30 4.43 8.06
CA CYS A 122 7.04 4.51 7.30
C CYS A 122 5.92 5.05 8.20
N TYR A 123 5.75 4.50 9.39
CA TYR A 123 4.75 4.99 10.35
C TYR A 123 5.03 6.42 10.82
N ASN A 124 6.29 6.79 11.02
CA ASN A 124 6.67 8.16 11.34
C ASN A 124 6.32 9.13 10.19
N ALA A 125 6.52 8.73 8.94
CA ALA A 125 6.10 9.53 7.78
C ALA A 125 4.57 9.67 7.74
N GLN A 126 3.82 8.59 8.03
CA GLN A 126 2.37 8.65 8.15
C GLN A 126 1.92 9.64 9.23
N LEU A 127 2.47 9.55 10.45
CA LEU A 127 2.14 10.43 11.59
C LEU A 127 2.37 11.92 11.29
N ASN A 128 3.41 12.24 10.50
CA ASN A 128 3.78 13.61 10.16
C ASN A 128 3.09 14.12 8.89
N HIS A 129 2.36 13.29 8.16
CA HIS A 129 1.66 13.72 6.94
C HIS A 129 0.31 14.38 7.28
N PRO A 130 -0.11 15.46 6.57
CA PRO A 130 -1.35 16.18 6.86
C PRO A 130 -2.62 15.32 6.89
N THR A 131 -2.66 14.24 6.10
CA THR A 131 -3.81 13.32 6.06
C THR A 131 -4.02 12.58 7.38
N PHE A 132 -2.98 12.39 8.20
CA PHE A 132 -3.07 11.64 9.45
C PHE A 132 -4.15 12.17 10.39
N LYS A 133 -4.20 13.50 10.57
CA LYS A 133 -5.16 14.17 11.46
C LYS A 133 -6.62 13.99 11.03
N LYS A 134 -6.83 13.63 9.76
CA LYS A 134 -8.15 13.46 9.14
C LYS A 134 -8.54 11.99 8.98
N LEU A 135 -7.65 11.05 9.29
CA LEU A 135 -7.97 9.63 9.26
C LEU A 135 -9.06 9.29 10.29
N PRO A 136 -9.87 8.25 10.05
CA PRO A 136 -10.68 7.62 11.08
C PRO A 136 -9.87 7.31 12.35
N LYS A 137 -10.49 7.48 13.52
CA LYS A 137 -9.80 7.35 14.82
C LYS A 137 -9.08 6.01 14.98
N TYR A 138 -9.70 4.91 14.56
CA TYR A 138 -9.11 3.57 14.66
C TYR A 138 -7.83 3.44 13.81
N GLN A 139 -7.77 4.08 12.65
CA GLN A 139 -6.56 4.09 11.81
C GLN A 139 -5.46 4.96 12.43
N GLN A 140 -5.83 6.09 13.06
CA GLN A 140 -4.86 6.88 13.81
C GLN A 140 -4.24 6.08 14.96
N ASP A 141 -5.05 5.30 15.66
CA ASP A 141 -4.60 4.47 16.78
C ASP A 141 -3.73 3.31 16.29
N GLU A 142 -4.12 2.62 15.21
CA GLU A 142 -3.30 1.58 14.56
C GLU A 142 -1.91 2.12 14.20
N ILE A 143 -1.83 3.27 13.51
CA ILE A 143 -0.56 3.86 13.09
C ILE A 143 0.32 4.20 14.30
N LYS A 144 -0.26 4.77 15.37
CA LYS A 144 0.48 5.09 16.61
C LYS A 144 1.00 3.84 17.31
N GLU A 145 0.17 2.82 17.43
CA GLU A 145 0.55 1.55 18.05
C GLU A 145 1.69 0.88 17.25
N ARG A 146 1.54 0.81 15.93
CA ARG A 146 2.55 0.24 15.04
C ARG A 146 3.85 1.03 15.06
N TYR A 147 3.79 2.37 15.08
CA TYR A 147 4.97 3.21 15.25
C TYR A 147 5.74 2.82 16.52
N ASN A 148 5.07 2.76 17.68
CA ASN A 148 5.70 2.41 18.96
C ASN A 148 6.27 0.98 18.93
N LEU A 149 5.54 0.03 18.37
CA LEU A 149 5.96 -1.36 18.23
C LEU A 149 7.27 -1.47 17.43
N TYR A 150 7.34 -0.87 16.24
CA TYR A 150 8.53 -0.97 15.39
C TYR A 150 9.67 -0.06 15.87
N TYR A 151 9.36 1.07 16.50
CA TYR A 151 10.36 1.96 17.06
C TYR A 151 11.08 1.31 18.25
N SER A 152 10.36 0.58 19.12
CA SER A 152 10.97 -0.15 20.24
C SER A 152 11.86 -1.32 19.78
N LYS A 153 11.66 -1.82 18.56
CA LYS A 153 12.47 -2.87 17.93
C LYS A 153 13.68 -2.33 17.16
N ARG A 154 13.88 -1.00 17.06
CA ARG A 154 15.01 -0.43 16.34
C ARG A 154 16.35 -0.88 16.96
N GLY A 155 17.26 -1.38 16.14
CA GLY A 155 18.61 -1.79 16.60
C GLY A 155 18.68 -3.12 17.34
N LYS A 156 17.60 -3.92 17.32
CA LYS A 156 17.63 -5.36 17.61
C LYS A 156 17.64 -6.14 16.31
#